data_AF-A0A444RLQ3-F1
#
_entry.id   AF-A0A444RLQ3-F1
#
_cell.length_a   1.000
_cell.length_b   1.000
_cell.length_c   1.000
_cell.angle_alpha   90.00
_cell.angle_beta   90.00
_cell.angle_gamma   90.00
#
_symmetry.space_group_name_H-M   'P 1'
#
loop_
_entity.id
_entity.type
_entity.pdbx_description
1 polymer ?
#
loop_
_entity_poly.entity_id
_entity_poly.type
_entity_poly.pdbx_seq_one_letter_code
_entity_poly.pdbx_strand_id
1 'polypeptide(L)'
;MYKLPCAFACNGAISNNALSCSSMMEMEGMDDMPATTPECRANDTSFLTTLAWCFKSKCAEFNVPVSKLQKFWEEEATGEPTAPPKWSYPAALQSIQEAPTKILTMHDSLNLIALTSEEDWDVQFKILSYFEREEVIHARYGDHHPRRRLRNTSPSHRLNYKSAQPNGWFSSQYQKILEYIIIRTGTLGFALAPLVILFAGRNNVLLWLSNWSHSTFMLLHRWIARIFGLQVIIHSITALALYVNNGTDSEELNLPYWIWGCVATVAVVIMLVASNLYVRRQSYERKFGYEMWLYAACAVWFFDRMMMHMLRVLKNGMRRFNIVNIDDDVVRVDIHGIRWAAGPGQHVYVYFPTLNRLRSWENHPFSVIPTAMLYGKARQSAASASPTGSSNDVEKNERADVRIRPVTDGNNAGLTLFIRKSTGLTEALTTNDNVLTLLDGPYPNSSNITAIQCDRLLLIGGGIGITALVPWIARHSNVKLSWSVQDSAKGLVHG
;
A
#
# COMPACT_ATOMS: atom_id res chain seq x y z
N MET A 1 -17.27 -2.20 30.51
CA MET A 1 -17.30 -0.72 30.36
C MET A 1 -18.70 -0.17 30.63
N TYR A 2 -19.76 -0.96 30.45
CA TYR A 2 -21.17 -0.58 30.59
C TYR A 2 -21.80 -1.30 31.79
N LYS A 3 -21.61 -0.75 33.00
CA LYS A 3 -22.08 -1.39 34.25
C LYS A 3 -23.62 -1.47 34.38
N LEU A 4 -24.37 -0.73 33.57
CA LEU A 4 -25.83 -0.67 33.57
C LEU A 4 -26.39 -0.68 32.12
N PRO A 5 -26.50 -1.85 31.46
CA PRO A 5 -26.95 -1.94 30.07
C PRO A 5 -28.34 -1.33 29.83
N CYS A 6 -29.26 -1.41 30.79
CA CYS A 6 -30.62 -0.83 30.66
C CYS A 6 -30.60 0.71 30.57
N ALA A 7 -29.72 1.37 31.32
CA ALA A 7 -29.61 2.83 31.36
C ALA A 7 -28.89 3.36 30.12
N PHE A 8 -27.81 2.68 29.71
CA PHE A 8 -27.12 2.98 28.45
C PHE A 8 -28.03 2.74 27.24
N ALA A 9 -28.86 1.68 27.24
CA ALA A 9 -29.80 1.42 26.15
C ALA A 9 -30.88 2.51 26.05
N CYS A 10 -31.40 2.97 27.19
CA CYS A 10 -32.30 4.12 27.24
C CYS A 10 -31.66 5.39 26.66
N ASN A 11 -30.41 5.68 27.04
CA ASN A 11 -29.70 6.85 26.52
C ASN A 11 -29.45 6.73 25.01
N GLY A 12 -28.92 5.59 24.55
CA GLY A 12 -28.62 5.34 23.14
C GLY A 12 -29.87 5.32 22.23
N ALA A 13 -31.03 4.92 22.76
CA ALA A 13 -32.29 4.95 22.01
C ALA A 13 -32.83 6.38 21.77
N ILE A 14 -32.41 7.36 22.57
CA ILE A 14 -32.92 8.75 22.51
C ILE A 14 -31.83 9.73 22.00
N SER A 15 -30.56 9.40 22.18
CA SER A 15 -29.44 10.33 21.93
C SER A 15 -29.29 10.77 20.46
N ASN A 16 -29.86 10.01 19.52
CA ASN A 16 -29.80 10.30 18.09
C ASN A 16 -31.02 11.09 17.58
N ASN A 17 -31.99 11.39 18.45
CA ASN A 17 -33.13 12.22 18.10
C ASN A 17 -32.76 13.70 18.10
N ALA A 18 -33.29 14.46 17.14
CA ALA A 18 -33.05 15.89 17.07
C ALA A 18 -33.77 16.59 18.23
N LEU A 19 -33.00 17.24 19.10
CA LEU A 19 -33.51 18.19 20.09
C LEU A 19 -33.72 19.57 19.44
N SER A 20 -34.55 20.39 20.07
CA SER A 20 -34.81 21.77 19.65
C SER A 20 -33.55 22.66 19.57
N CYS A 21 -32.49 22.31 20.31
CA CYS A 21 -31.18 22.97 20.28
C CYS A 21 -30.11 22.26 19.42
N SER A 22 -30.48 21.29 18.58
CA SER A 22 -29.54 20.57 17.71
C SER A 22 -29.16 21.38 16.47
N SER A 23 -27.91 21.27 16.03
CA SER A 23 -27.50 21.69 14.69
C SER A 23 -27.43 20.47 13.77
N MET A 24 -27.91 20.57 12.53
CA MET A 24 -27.73 19.52 11.52
C MET A 24 -26.30 19.62 10.97
N MET A 25 -25.55 18.52 11.03
CA MET A 25 -24.23 18.44 10.38
C MET A 25 -24.37 17.71 9.05
N GLU A 26 -24.06 18.41 7.97
CA GLU A 26 -23.90 17.85 6.63
C GLU A 26 -22.56 17.09 6.57
N MET A 27 -22.61 15.79 6.28
CA MET A 27 -21.42 14.95 6.02
C MET A 27 -21.55 14.39 4.62
N GLU A 28 -20.62 14.72 3.72
CA GLU A 28 -20.65 14.26 2.32
C GLU A 28 -20.79 12.73 2.24
N GLY A 29 -21.92 12.25 1.71
CA GLY A 29 -22.18 10.83 1.46
C GLY A 29 -22.89 10.06 2.58
N MET A 30 -23.37 10.72 3.64
CA MET A 30 -24.25 10.13 4.67
C MET A 30 -25.46 11.03 4.92
N ASP A 31 -26.58 10.46 5.37
CA ASP A 31 -27.77 11.24 5.75
C ASP A 31 -27.44 12.24 6.89
N ASP A 32 -28.08 13.42 6.86
CA ASP A 32 -27.89 14.48 7.85
C ASP A 32 -28.19 13.97 9.27
N MET A 33 -27.17 14.01 10.14
CA MET A 33 -27.30 13.59 11.53
C MET A 33 -27.42 14.81 12.45
N PRO A 34 -28.34 14.79 13.43
CA PRO A 34 -28.45 15.88 14.40
C PRO A 34 -27.25 15.86 15.36
N ALA A 35 -26.43 16.91 15.32
CA ALA A 35 -25.37 17.14 16.29
C ALA A 35 -25.94 17.90 17.50
N THR A 36 -26.03 17.21 18.64
CA THR A 36 -26.47 17.76 19.92
C THR A 36 -25.28 17.92 20.86
N THR A 37 -25.07 19.13 21.41
CA THR A 37 -24.00 19.33 22.40
C THR A 37 -24.41 18.81 23.79
N PRO A 38 -23.45 18.46 24.66
CA PRO A 38 -23.74 18.04 26.04
C PRO A 38 -24.52 19.10 26.84
N GLU A 39 -24.26 20.39 26.63
CA GLU A 39 -25.00 21.46 27.33
C GLU A 39 -26.46 21.57 26.88
N CYS A 40 -26.72 21.30 25.60
CA CYS A 40 -28.08 21.22 25.05
C CYS A 40 -28.85 20.07 25.71
N ARG A 41 -28.25 18.88 25.84
CA ARG A 41 -28.85 17.74 26.54
C ARG A 41 -29.05 17.99 28.03
N ALA A 42 -28.13 18.71 28.68
CA ALA A 42 -28.20 19.02 30.10
C ALA A 42 -29.36 19.96 30.46
N ASN A 43 -29.74 20.85 29.54
CA ASN A 43 -30.78 21.87 29.76
C ASN A 43 -32.14 21.52 29.15
N ASP A 44 -32.21 20.60 28.19
CA ASP A 44 -33.45 20.24 27.51
C ASP A 44 -34.38 19.41 28.41
N THR A 45 -35.62 19.90 28.59
CA THR A 45 -36.59 19.26 29.48
C THR A 45 -37.19 17.99 28.87
N SER A 46 -37.36 17.94 27.54
CA SER A 46 -37.97 16.81 26.84
C SER A 46 -37.04 15.60 26.85
N PHE A 47 -35.74 15.82 26.66
CA PHE A 47 -34.70 14.81 26.77
C PHE A 47 -34.64 14.21 28.18
N LEU A 48 -34.50 15.05 29.21
CA LEU A 48 -34.37 14.57 30.59
C LEU A 48 -35.65 13.86 31.08
N THR A 49 -36.83 14.38 30.78
CA THR A 49 -38.07 13.71 31.22
C THR A 49 -38.30 12.37 30.50
N THR A 50 -38.01 12.30 29.19
CA THR A 50 -38.09 11.07 28.39
C THR A 50 -37.08 10.02 28.88
N LEU A 51 -35.84 10.43 29.13
CA LEU A 51 -34.79 9.54 29.65
C LEU A 51 -35.14 9.03 31.06
N ALA A 52 -35.63 9.90 31.94
CA ALA A 52 -36.05 9.52 33.29
C ALA A 52 -37.21 8.51 33.25
N TRP A 53 -38.18 8.71 32.37
CA TRP A 53 -39.28 7.76 32.18
C TRP A 53 -38.80 6.40 31.65
N CYS A 54 -37.84 6.40 30.72
CA CYS A 54 -37.23 5.17 30.21
C CYS A 54 -36.55 4.38 31.35
N PHE A 55 -35.82 5.05 32.25
CA PHE A 55 -35.19 4.37 33.39
C PHE A 55 -36.24 3.75 34.32
N LYS A 56 -37.28 4.50 34.66
CA LYS A 56 -38.37 4.02 35.52
C LYS A 56 -39.09 2.81 34.93
N SER A 57 -39.29 2.77 33.61
CA SER A 57 -40.02 1.68 32.95
C SER A 57 -39.11 0.48 32.66
N LYS A 58 -37.97 0.68 31.99
CA LYS A 58 -37.12 -0.40 31.47
C LYS A 58 -36.09 -0.92 32.47
N CYS A 59 -35.58 -0.09 33.39
CA CYS A 59 -34.64 -0.57 34.42
C CYS A 59 -35.32 -1.17 35.66
N ALA A 60 -36.64 -1.03 35.82
CA ALA A 60 -37.38 -1.60 36.95
C ALA A 60 -37.34 -3.13 36.96
N GLU A 61 -37.40 -3.78 35.78
CA GLU A 61 -37.35 -5.24 35.64
C GLU A 61 -36.04 -5.84 36.22
N PHE A 62 -34.95 -5.08 36.18
CA PHE A 62 -33.62 -5.51 36.63
C PHE A 62 -33.33 -5.18 38.10
N ASN A 63 -34.29 -4.64 38.85
CA ASN A 63 -34.14 -4.25 40.26
C ASN A 63 -32.90 -3.38 40.54
N VAL A 64 -32.60 -2.44 39.63
CA VAL A 64 -31.42 -1.58 39.78
C VAL A 64 -31.67 -0.55 40.90
N PRO A 65 -30.76 -0.43 41.89
CA PRO A 65 -30.93 0.55 42.96
C PRO A 65 -30.83 1.98 42.41
N VAL A 66 -31.67 2.87 42.95
CA VAL A 66 -31.76 4.28 42.53
C VAL A 66 -30.41 5.00 42.63
N SER A 67 -29.56 4.64 43.60
CA SER A 67 -28.21 5.21 43.74
C SER A 67 -27.31 4.95 42.53
N LYS A 68 -27.44 3.80 41.87
CA LYS A 68 -26.69 3.49 40.65
C LYS A 68 -27.24 4.24 39.43
N LEU A 69 -28.57 4.40 39.36
CA LEU A 69 -29.21 5.18 38.31
C LEU A 69 -28.86 6.67 38.43
N GLN A 70 -28.87 7.21 39.65
CA GLN A 70 -28.45 8.60 39.92
C GLN A 70 -26.99 8.82 39.54
N LYS A 71 -26.11 7.87 39.85
CA LYS A 71 -24.70 7.97 39.44
C LYS A 71 -24.54 8.02 37.92
N PHE A 72 -25.23 7.14 37.20
CA PHE A 72 -25.25 7.16 35.73
C PHE A 72 -25.83 8.48 35.20
N TRP A 73 -26.87 8.99 35.84
CA TRP A 73 -27.52 10.24 35.48
C TRP A 73 -26.56 11.44 35.53
N GLU A 74 -25.70 11.49 36.54
CA GLU A 74 -24.72 12.57 36.72
C GLU A 74 -23.50 12.43 35.81
N GLU A 75 -23.04 11.21 35.55
CA GLU A 75 -21.77 10.96 34.83
C GLU A 75 -21.95 10.81 33.30
N GLU A 76 -23.07 10.22 32.85
CA GLU A 76 -23.17 9.66 31.48
C GLU A 76 -24.42 10.11 30.70
N ALA A 77 -25.45 10.67 31.35
CA ALA A 77 -26.72 11.00 30.68
C ALA A 77 -26.56 12.03 29.54
N THR A 78 -25.67 13.01 29.71
CA THR A 78 -25.43 14.08 28.74
C THR A 78 -24.28 13.78 27.79
N GLY A 79 -23.54 12.69 28.02
CA GLY A 79 -22.37 12.27 27.23
C GLY A 79 -21.04 12.83 27.71
N GLU A 80 -21.02 13.81 28.63
CA GLU A 80 -19.80 14.37 29.19
C GLU A 80 -19.96 14.67 30.69
N PRO A 81 -19.00 14.30 31.56
CA PRO A 81 -19.13 14.51 33.01
C PRO A 81 -19.11 16.00 33.43
N THR A 82 -18.68 16.89 32.53
CA THR A 82 -18.54 18.34 32.77
C THR A 82 -19.86 19.10 32.66
N ALA A 83 -20.90 18.50 32.06
CA ALA A 83 -22.21 19.10 31.86
C ALA A 83 -23.31 18.27 32.54
N PRO A 84 -23.47 18.36 33.88
CA PRO A 84 -24.48 17.59 34.59
C PRO A 84 -25.90 18.05 34.24
N PRO A 85 -26.89 17.14 34.22
CA PRO A 85 -28.29 17.49 33.97
C PRO A 85 -28.83 18.56 34.94
N LYS A 86 -29.71 19.44 34.43
CA LYS A 86 -30.40 20.48 35.21
C LYS A 86 -31.14 19.94 36.45
N TRP A 87 -31.68 18.73 36.37
CA TRP A 87 -32.42 18.08 37.44
C TRP A 87 -31.76 16.76 37.84
N SER A 88 -31.88 16.39 39.13
CA SER A 88 -31.56 15.02 39.56
C SER A 88 -32.59 14.03 39.00
N TYR A 89 -32.23 12.74 38.90
CA TYR A 89 -33.14 11.72 38.37
C TYR A 89 -34.50 11.68 39.12
N PRO A 90 -34.55 11.74 40.47
CA PRO A 90 -35.83 11.83 41.19
C PRO A 90 -36.61 13.11 40.89
N ALA A 91 -35.93 14.25 40.75
CA ALA A 91 -36.58 15.53 40.44
C ALA A 91 -37.15 15.54 39.02
N ALA A 92 -36.45 14.95 38.05
CA ALA A 92 -36.92 14.77 36.68
C ALA A 92 -38.17 13.89 36.64
N LEU A 93 -38.21 12.80 37.40
CA LEU A 93 -39.40 11.95 37.51
C LEU A 93 -40.61 12.65 38.14
N GLN A 94 -40.38 13.52 39.14
CA GLN A 94 -41.45 14.29 39.77
C GLN A 94 -42.07 15.33 38.85
N SER A 95 -41.33 15.78 37.82
CA SER A 95 -41.86 16.74 36.84
C SER A 95 -42.86 16.10 35.86
N ILE A 96 -42.93 14.77 35.81
CA ILE A 96 -43.81 14.01 34.93
C ILE A 96 -45.17 13.85 35.62
N GLN A 97 -46.17 14.59 35.16
CA GLN A 97 -47.54 14.55 35.73
C GLN A 97 -48.37 13.38 35.18
N GLU A 98 -48.20 13.05 33.90
CA GLU A 98 -48.95 11.98 33.21
C GLU A 98 -48.01 11.06 32.43
N ALA A 99 -48.44 9.81 32.23
CA ALA A 99 -47.65 8.84 31.46
C ALA A 99 -47.62 9.25 29.97
N PRO A 100 -46.44 9.31 29.32
CA PRO A 100 -46.35 9.63 27.91
C PRO A 100 -47.03 8.56 27.06
N THR A 101 -47.68 9.00 25.97
CA THR A 101 -48.43 8.12 25.05
C THR A 101 -47.80 8.03 23.66
N LYS A 102 -47.01 9.04 23.25
CA LYS A 102 -46.35 9.06 21.94
C LYS A 102 -45.09 8.19 21.97
N ILE A 103 -44.99 7.24 21.04
CA ILE A 103 -43.77 6.44 20.84
C ILE A 103 -42.79 7.27 20.02
N LEU A 104 -41.54 7.34 20.48
CA LEU A 104 -40.43 7.97 19.79
C LEU A 104 -39.81 6.96 18.82
N THR A 105 -39.76 7.32 17.55
CA THR A 105 -39.01 6.62 16.52
C THR A 105 -37.63 7.26 16.34
N MET A 106 -36.65 6.47 15.92
CA MET A 106 -35.31 6.96 15.62
C MET A 106 -35.36 8.08 14.56
N HIS A 107 -34.59 9.17 14.76
CA HIS A 107 -34.51 10.37 13.91
C HIS A 107 -35.67 11.38 14.00
N ASP A 108 -36.72 11.10 14.78
CA ASP A 108 -37.76 12.10 15.06
C ASP A 108 -37.23 13.26 15.91
N SER A 109 -37.87 14.44 15.81
CA SER A 109 -37.60 15.56 16.71
C SER A 109 -38.26 15.35 18.08
N LEU A 110 -37.46 15.44 19.14
CA LEU A 110 -37.90 15.25 20.52
C LEU A 110 -38.30 16.59 21.14
N ASN A 111 -39.56 16.97 20.94
CA ASN A 111 -40.14 18.22 21.45
C ASN A 111 -41.11 18.01 22.65
N LEU A 112 -41.38 16.76 23.01
CA LEU A 112 -42.37 16.35 24.01
C LEU A 112 -41.84 15.15 24.80
N ILE A 113 -42.45 14.88 25.96
CA ILE A 113 -42.19 13.65 26.72
C ILE A 113 -42.71 12.45 25.90
N ALA A 114 -41.84 11.51 25.59
CA ALA A 114 -42.16 10.36 24.75
C ALA A 114 -41.88 9.01 25.43
N LEU A 115 -42.46 7.95 24.90
CA LEU A 115 -42.12 6.56 25.19
C LEU A 115 -41.00 6.14 24.24
N THR A 116 -39.93 5.54 24.76
CA THR A 116 -38.92 4.90 23.93
C THR A 116 -39.51 3.70 23.18
N SER A 117 -39.25 3.62 21.88
CA SER A 117 -39.58 2.43 21.08
C SER A 117 -39.01 1.17 21.72
N GLU A 118 -39.84 0.14 21.84
CA GLU A 118 -39.44 -1.13 22.42
C GLU A 118 -38.41 -1.86 21.55
N GLU A 119 -38.53 -1.74 20.23
CA GLU A 119 -37.60 -2.32 19.28
C GLU A 119 -36.23 -1.64 19.38
N ASP A 120 -36.19 -0.30 19.37
CA ASP A 120 -34.93 0.46 19.44
C ASP A 120 -34.20 0.20 20.76
N TRP A 121 -34.96 0.19 21.88
CA TRP A 121 -34.38 -0.12 23.18
C TRP A 121 -33.85 -1.55 23.27
N ASP A 122 -34.59 -2.54 22.76
CA ASP A 122 -34.19 -3.95 22.83
C ASP A 122 -32.92 -4.22 21.99
N VAL A 123 -32.81 -3.60 20.82
CA VAL A 123 -31.59 -3.65 20.00
C VAL A 123 -30.40 -3.09 20.76
N GLN A 124 -30.52 -1.88 21.34
CA GLN A 124 -29.45 -1.26 22.11
C GLN A 124 -29.07 -2.08 23.34
N PHE A 125 -30.06 -2.57 24.09
CA PHE A 125 -29.85 -3.39 25.28
C PHE A 125 -29.12 -4.70 24.97
N LYS A 126 -29.50 -5.40 23.90
CA LYS A 126 -28.83 -6.62 23.46
C LYS A 126 -27.40 -6.38 23.01
N ILE A 127 -27.14 -5.28 22.30
CA ILE A 127 -25.79 -4.89 21.88
C ILE A 127 -24.90 -4.61 23.11
N LEU A 128 -25.36 -3.74 24.02
CA LEU A 128 -24.60 -3.34 25.19
C LEU A 128 -24.35 -4.50 26.16
N SER A 129 -25.36 -5.37 26.37
CA SER A 129 -25.20 -6.57 27.20
C SER A 129 -24.24 -7.58 26.57
N TYR A 130 -24.20 -7.69 25.24
CA TYR A 130 -23.21 -8.50 24.53
C TYR A 130 -21.80 -7.94 24.67
N PHE A 131 -21.62 -6.63 24.45
CA PHE A 131 -20.32 -5.98 24.61
C PHE A 131 -19.78 -6.13 26.03
N GLU A 132 -20.60 -5.88 27.06
CA GLU A 132 -20.18 -6.06 28.45
C GLU A 132 -19.76 -7.51 28.72
N ARG A 133 -20.50 -8.49 28.16
CA ARG A 133 -20.14 -9.90 28.29
C ARG A 133 -18.81 -10.22 27.62
N GLU A 134 -18.60 -9.79 26.38
CA GLU A 134 -17.37 -10.06 25.64
C GLU A 134 -16.17 -9.37 26.29
N GLU A 135 -16.32 -8.14 26.78
CA GLU A 135 -15.27 -7.47 27.55
C GLU A 135 -14.93 -8.21 28.83
N VAL A 136 -15.92 -8.70 29.58
CA VAL A 136 -15.67 -9.50 30.80
C VAL A 136 -14.94 -10.80 30.46
N ILE A 137 -15.29 -11.44 29.33
CA ILE A 137 -14.60 -12.65 28.85
C ILE A 137 -13.17 -12.31 28.42
N HIS A 138 -12.97 -11.24 27.65
CA HIS A 138 -11.66 -10.77 27.21
C HIS A 138 -10.78 -10.36 28.40
N ALA A 139 -11.30 -9.65 29.39
CA ALA A 139 -10.57 -9.31 30.60
C ALA A 139 -10.21 -10.55 31.44
N ARG A 140 -11.06 -11.58 31.42
CA ARG A 140 -10.84 -12.84 32.16
C ARG A 140 -9.84 -13.78 31.48
N TYR A 141 -9.82 -13.82 30.15
CA TYR A 141 -9.03 -14.82 29.37
C TYR A 141 -7.95 -14.20 28.48
N GLY A 142 -7.97 -12.90 28.23
CA GLY A 142 -6.99 -12.19 27.40
C GLY A 142 -5.65 -11.98 28.10
N ASP A 143 -5.57 -12.16 29.41
CA ASP A 143 -4.33 -12.05 30.16
C ASP A 143 -3.56 -13.38 30.15
N HIS A 144 -2.85 -13.64 29.06
CA HIS A 144 -1.89 -14.74 28.93
C HIS A 144 -0.47 -14.27 29.33
N HIS A 145 -0.17 -14.27 30.64
CA HIS A 145 0.97 -14.96 31.29
C HIS A 145 1.23 -14.45 32.74
N PRO A 146 1.83 -15.24 33.67
CA PRO A 146 2.35 -16.61 33.54
C PRO A 146 1.92 -17.61 34.64
N ARG A 147 1.93 -18.90 34.27
CA ARG A 147 2.24 -20.07 35.13
C ARG A 147 1.49 -20.16 36.47
N ARG A 148 0.20 -20.54 36.44
CA ARG A 148 -0.33 -21.44 37.46
C ARG A 148 -0.65 -22.79 36.84
N ARG A 149 0.04 -23.80 37.34
CA ARG A 149 -0.08 -25.22 37.01
C ARG A 149 -1.55 -25.63 37.22
N LEU A 150 -2.36 -25.61 36.16
CA LEU A 150 -3.74 -26.07 36.18
C LEU A 150 -3.73 -27.59 36.36
N ARG A 151 -3.92 -27.99 37.61
CA ARG A 151 -4.22 -29.36 38.01
C ARG A 151 -5.70 -29.57 37.67
N ASN A 152 -5.97 -30.48 36.72
CA ASN A 152 -7.25 -31.10 36.42
C ASN A 152 -8.51 -30.20 36.36
N THR A 153 -8.84 -29.69 35.18
CA THR A 153 -10.24 -29.41 34.83
C THR A 153 -10.57 -30.03 33.47
N SER A 154 -11.61 -30.85 33.50
CA SER A 154 -12.27 -31.60 32.42
C SER A 154 -12.25 -30.96 31.02
N PRO A 155 -12.09 -31.76 29.94
CA PRO A 155 -12.16 -31.30 28.56
C PRO A 155 -13.62 -31.24 28.07
N SER A 156 -14.41 -30.26 28.51
CA SER A 156 -15.74 -30.01 27.91
C SER A 156 -16.40 -28.68 28.25
N HIS A 157 -15.65 -27.58 28.37
CA HIS A 157 -16.28 -26.26 28.25
C HIS A 157 -16.53 -25.93 26.77
N ARG A 158 -17.58 -26.52 26.20
CA ARG A 158 -18.24 -25.94 25.02
C ARG A 158 -18.77 -24.58 25.45
N LEU A 159 -18.06 -23.51 25.06
CA LEU A 159 -18.57 -22.15 25.19
C LEU A 159 -19.84 -22.06 24.32
N ASN A 160 -21.00 -22.26 24.95
CA ASN A 160 -22.29 -22.05 24.30
C ASN A 160 -22.48 -20.54 24.10
N TYR A 161 -21.96 -20.02 22.98
CA TYR A 161 -22.29 -18.71 22.48
C TYR A 161 -23.77 -18.71 22.05
N LYS A 162 -24.68 -18.39 22.99
CA LYS A 162 -26.05 -18.06 22.63
C LYS A 162 -26.04 -16.69 21.94
N SER A 163 -26.36 -16.68 20.65
CA SER A 163 -26.58 -15.43 19.92
C SER A 163 -27.89 -14.81 20.43
N ALA A 164 -27.82 -13.58 20.96
CA ALA A 164 -29.03 -12.77 21.10
C ALA A 164 -29.54 -12.44 19.68
N GLN A 165 -30.83 -12.69 19.43
CA GLN A 165 -31.50 -12.38 18.18
C GLN A 165 -32.80 -11.63 18.52
N PRO A 166 -33.22 -10.62 17.74
CA PRO A 166 -32.43 -9.91 16.72
C PRO A 166 -31.19 -9.23 17.31
N ASN A 167 -30.16 -8.99 16.50
CA ASN A 167 -29.02 -8.14 16.86
C ASN A 167 -28.92 -6.99 15.85
N GLY A 168 -28.28 -5.88 16.22
CA GLY A 168 -28.27 -4.67 15.39
C GLY A 168 -27.61 -4.78 14.02
N TRP A 169 -26.90 -5.88 13.73
CA TRP A 169 -26.25 -6.10 12.42
C TRP A 169 -26.89 -7.22 11.59
N PHE A 170 -27.50 -8.22 12.24
CA PHE A 170 -28.04 -9.41 11.59
C PHE A 170 -29.44 -9.72 12.13
N SER A 171 -30.41 -9.79 11.23
CA SER A 171 -31.80 -10.13 11.56
C SER A 171 -32.00 -11.62 11.84
N SER A 172 -31.15 -12.49 11.27
CA SER A 172 -31.21 -13.94 11.48
C SER A 172 -29.89 -14.57 11.93
N GLN A 173 -29.98 -15.70 12.64
CA GLN A 173 -28.82 -16.51 13.00
C GLN A 173 -28.10 -17.09 11.78
N TYR A 174 -28.85 -17.36 10.70
CA TYR A 174 -28.31 -17.87 9.45
C TYR A 174 -27.39 -16.87 8.76
N GLN A 175 -27.86 -15.62 8.58
CA GLN A 175 -27.03 -14.54 8.01
C GLN A 175 -25.77 -14.31 8.84
N LYS A 176 -25.91 -14.25 10.17
CA LYS A 176 -24.77 -14.10 11.09
C LYS A 176 -23.70 -15.17 10.86
N ILE A 177 -24.09 -16.45 10.77
CA ILE A 177 -23.14 -17.55 10.57
C ILE A 177 -22.49 -17.47 9.19
N LEU A 178 -23.27 -17.20 8.14
CA LEU A 178 -22.75 -17.05 6.78
C LEU A 178 -21.72 -15.92 6.69
N GLU A 179 -22.01 -14.77 7.26
CA GLU A 179 -21.11 -13.61 7.18
C GLU A 179 -19.79 -13.85 7.92
N TYR A 180 -19.83 -14.51 9.08
CA TYR A 180 -18.60 -14.95 9.74
C TYR A 180 -17.78 -15.91 8.87
N ILE A 181 -18.44 -16.84 8.18
CA ILE A 181 -17.74 -17.77 7.28
C ILE A 181 -17.10 -16.99 6.12
N ILE A 182 -17.81 -16.04 5.51
CA ILE A 182 -17.31 -15.20 4.42
C ILE A 182 -16.05 -14.43 4.87
N ILE A 183 -16.11 -13.73 6.00
CA ILE A 183 -14.99 -12.92 6.50
C ILE A 183 -13.77 -13.81 6.82
N ARG A 184 -13.99 -14.98 7.45
CA ARG A 184 -12.90 -15.90 7.81
C ARG A 184 -12.26 -16.56 6.59
N THR A 185 -13.07 -17.04 5.65
CA THR A 185 -12.58 -17.69 4.42
C THR A 185 -11.85 -16.70 3.52
N GLY A 186 -12.34 -15.45 3.43
CA GLY A 186 -11.68 -14.38 2.68
C GLY A 186 -10.33 -14.00 3.29
N THR A 187 -10.27 -13.73 4.60
CA THR A 187 -9.02 -13.36 5.29
C THR A 187 -7.96 -14.47 5.24
N LEU A 188 -8.37 -15.73 5.42
CA LEU A 188 -7.47 -16.87 5.24
C LEU A 188 -7.02 -17.02 3.78
N GLY A 189 -7.91 -16.81 2.81
CA GLY A 189 -7.57 -16.80 1.39
C GLY A 189 -6.49 -15.77 1.07
N PHE A 190 -6.65 -14.52 1.53
CA PHE A 190 -5.66 -13.46 1.36
C PHE A 190 -4.31 -13.79 1.99
N ALA A 191 -4.30 -14.40 3.18
CA ALA A 191 -3.07 -14.81 3.84
C ALA A 191 -2.33 -15.94 3.08
N LEU A 192 -3.07 -16.86 2.45
CA LEU A 192 -2.49 -17.99 1.71
C LEU A 192 -2.02 -17.60 0.30
N ALA A 193 -2.61 -16.57 -0.32
CA ALA A 193 -2.26 -16.14 -1.68
C ALA A 193 -0.75 -15.90 -1.92
N PRO A 194 -0.04 -15.08 -1.12
CA PRO A 194 1.40 -14.87 -1.32
C PRO A 194 2.22 -16.14 -1.06
N LEU A 195 1.78 -17.00 -0.13
CA LEU A 195 2.45 -18.28 0.16
C LEU A 195 2.37 -19.24 -1.04
N VAL A 196 1.22 -19.32 -1.71
CA VAL A 196 1.08 -20.13 -2.94
C VAL A 196 2.09 -19.70 -4.00
N ILE A 197 2.25 -18.39 -4.21
CA ILE A 197 3.19 -17.84 -5.22
C ILE A 197 4.64 -18.08 -4.79
N LEU A 198 4.98 -17.79 -3.54
CA LEU A 198 6.35 -17.92 -3.04
C LEU A 198 6.84 -19.37 -3.10
N PHE A 199 6.02 -20.34 -2.67
CA PHE A 199 6.41 -21.76 -2.70
C PHE A 199 6.53 -22.36 -4.10
N ALA A 200 6.05 -21.67 -5.16
CA ALA A 200 6.26 -22.08 -6.54
C ALA A 200 7.65 -21.69 -7.11
N GLY A 201 8.35 -20.74 -6.46
CA GLY A 201 9.61 -20.20 -6.93
C GLY A 201 10.80 -21.14 -6.73
N ARG A 202 11.68 -21.24 -7.75
CA ARG A 202 12.92 -22.04 -7.70
C ARG A 202 14.08 -21.39 -6.94
N ASN A 203 14.06 -20.06 -6.83
CA ASN A 203 15.07 -19.28 -6.14
C ASN A 203 14.38 -18.17 -5.35
N ASN A 204 14.07 -18.44 -4.08
CA ASN A 204 13.38 -17.51 -3.19
C ASN A 204 14.12 -17.43 -1.85
N VAL A 205 13.90 -16.34 -1.11
CA VAL A 205 14.51 -16.11 0.21
C VAL A 205 14.14 -17.21 1.21
N LEU A 206 12.95 -17.79 1.07
CA LEU A 206 12.46 -18.85 1.95
C LEU A 206 13.26 -20.16 1.81
N LEU A 207 13.73 -20.52 0.61
CA LEU A 207 14.61 -21.66 0.39
C LEU A 207 15.96 -21.45 1.09
N TRP A 208 16.50 -20.22 1.04
CA TRP A 208 17.73 -19.86 1.73
C TRP A 208 17.57 -19.88 3.26
N LEU A 209 16.47 -19.35 3.79
CA LEU A 209 16.21 -19.31 5.24
C LEU A 209 15.87 -20.69 5.85
N SER A 210 15.12 -21.52 5.14
CA SER A 210 14.64 -22.81 5.67
C SER A 210 15.62 -23.97 5.44
N ASN A 211 16.56 -23.82 4.50
CA ASN A 211 17.46 -24.88 4.04
C ASN A 211 16.71 -26.17 3.62
N TRP A 212 15.45 -26.04 3.18
CA TRP A 212 14.65 -27.16 2.69
C TRP A 212 14.89 -27.39 1.20
N SER A 213 14.72 -28.63 0.74
CA SER A 213 14.78 -28.96 -0.68
C SER A 213 13.61 -28.37 -1.45
N HIS A 214 13.84 -28.00 -2.72
CA HIS A 214 12.80 -27.52 -3.62
C HIS A 214 11.64 -28.51 -3.81
N SER A 215 11.91 -29.82 -3.70
CA SER A 215 10.85 -30.85 -3.76
C SER A 215 9.84 -30.73 -2.61
N THR A 216 10.30 -30.37 -1.40
CA THR A 216 9.45 -30.09 -0.23
C THR A 216 8.62 -28.84 -0.44
N PHE A 217 9.20 -27.77 -0.99
CA PHE A 217 8.47 -26.54 -1.35
C PHE A 217 7.36 -26.81 -2.37
N MET A 218 7.65 -27.62 -3.39
CA MET A 218 6.64 -28.02 -4.38
C MET A 218 5.52 -28.88 -3.77
N LEU A 219 5.81 -29.67 -2.72
CA LEU A 219 4.77 -30.38 -1.98
C LEU A 219 3.87 -29.38 -1.23
N LEU A 220 4.47 -28.42 -0.54
CA LEU A 220 3.75 -27.36 0.19
C LEU A 220 2.92 -26.49 -0.75
N HIS A 221 3.48 -26.05 -1.88
CA HIS A 221 2.76 -25.31 -2.91
C HIS A 221 1.47 -26.04 -3.33
N ARG A 222 1.54 -27.36 -3.59
CA ARG A 222 0.35 -28.14 -3.98
C ARG A 222 -0.71 -28.22 -2.88
N TRP A 223 -0.31 -28.41 -1.63
CA TRP A 223 -1.26 -28.48 -0.51
C TRP A 223 -1.88 -27.11 -0.20
N ILE A 224 -1.06 -26.08 -0.13
CA ILE A 224 -1.50 -24.71 0.14
C ILE A 224 -2.38 -24.21 -1.01
N ALA A 225 -2.06 -24.52 -2.28
CA ALA A 225 -2.90 -24.16 -3.42
C ALA A 225 -4.28 -24.84 -3.37
N ARG A 226 -4.37 -26.10 -2.91
CA ARG A 226 -5.66 -26.80 -2.72
C ARG A 226 -6.48 -26.17 -1.58
N ILE A 227 -5.84 -25.85 -0.47
CA ILE A 227 -6.50 -25.20 0.68
C ILE A 227 -6.96 -23.80 0.29
N PHE A 228 -6.11 -23.02 -0.38
CA PHE A 228 -6.45 -21.71 -0.93
C PHE A 228 -7.65 -21.81 -1.89
N GLY A 229 -7.61 -22.76 -2.83
CA GLY A 229 -8.72 -23.02 -3.75
C GLY A 229 -10.03 -23.34 -3.03
N LEU A 230 -9.99 -24.21 -2.02
CA LEU A 230 -11.15 -24.55 -1.21
C LEU A 230 -11.70 -23.33 -0.46
N GLN A 231 -10.84 -22.50 0.13
CA GLN A 231 -11.25 -21.28 0.84
C GLN A 231 -11.93 -20.29 -0.12
N VAL A 232 -11.39 -20.08 -1.32
CA VAL A 232 -11.98 -19.20 -2.35
C VAL A 232 -13.35 -19.71 -2.82
N ILE A 233 -13.52 -21.02 -3.00
CA ILE A 233 -14.80 -21.63 -3.39
C ILE A 233 -15.84 -21.45 -2.28
N ILE A 234 -15.48 -21.75 -1.02
CA ILE A 234 -16.39 -21.59 0.12
C ILE A 234 -16.78 -20.11 0.27
N HIS A 235 -15.81 -19.19 0.19
CA HIS A 235 -16.06 -17.74 0.26
C HIS A 235 -17.07 -17.31 -0.81
N SER A 236 -16.87 -17.74 -2.06
CA SER A 236 -17.73 -17.36 -3.19
C SER A 236 -19.16 -17.91 -3.06
N ILE A 237 -19.30 -19.18 -2.65
CA ILE A 237 -20.61 -19.82 -2.47
C ILE A 237 -21.37 -19.18 -1.31
N THR A 238 -20.70 -18.96 -0.18
CA THR A 238 -21.32 -18.37 1.01
C THR A 238 -21.68 -16.90 0.80
N ALA A 239 -20.84 -16.14 0.09
CA ALA A 239 -21.17 -14.79 -0.35
C ALA A 239 -22.43 -14.80 -1.21
N LEU A 240 -22.47 -15.61 -2.28
CA LEU A 240 -23.65 -15.71 -3.15
C LEU A 240 -24.92 -16.08 -2.36
N ALA A 241 -24.83 -17.05 -1.44
CA ALA A 241 -25.97 -17.47 -0.63
C ALA A 241 -26.50 -16.34 0.29
N LEU A 242 -25.61 -15.53 0.86
CA LEU A 242 -25.99 -14.41 1.71
C LEU A 242 -26.68 -13.30 0.90
N TYR A 243 -26.11 -12.92 -0.24
CA TYR A 243 -26.67 -11.86 -1.09
C TYR A 243 -28.02 -12.25 -1.71
N VAL A 244 -28.19 -13.52 -2.12
CA VAL A 244 -29.49 -14.03 -2.60
C VAL A 244 -30.53 -14.05 -1.49
N ASN A 245 -30.14 -14.41 -0.26
CA ASN A 245 -31.08 -14.46 0.87
C ASN A 245 -31.45 -13.08 1.41
N ASN A 246 -30.57 -12.08 1.28
CA ASN A 246 -30.84 -10.70 1.72
C ASN A 246 -31.73 -9.93 0.74
N GLY A 247 -31.99 -10.46 -0.47
CA GLY A 247 -32.84 -9.79 -1.47
C GLY A 247 -32.26 -8.46 -1.98
N THR A 248 -30.97 -8.21 -1.78
CA THR A 248 -30.29 -7.01 -2.29
C THR A 248 -30.28 -7.05 -3.81
N ASP A 249 -30.98 -6.07 -4.39
CA ASP A 249 -31.18 -5.89 -5.83
C ASP A 249 -29.86 -5.75 -6.60
N SER A 250 -29.97 -5.97 -7.91
CA SER A 250 -28.91 -6.01 -8.94
C SER A 250 -27.87 -4.88 -8.95
N GLU A 251 -27.96 -3.85 -8.11
CA GLU A 251 -27.01 -2.73 -8.05
C GLU A 251 -25.66 -3.15 -7.45
N GLU A 252 -25.65 -3.93 -6.37
CA GLU A 252 -24.42 -4.43 -5.73
C GLU A 252 -23.65 -5.42 -6.61
N LEU A 253 -24.36 -6.22 -7.42
CA LEU A 253 -23.74 -7.20 -8.33
C LEU A 253 -22.98 -6.54 -9.48
N ASN A 254 -23.29 -5.27 -9.79
CA ASN A 254 -22.60 -4.48 -10.81
C ASN A 254 -21.34 -3.79 -10.27
N LEU A 255 -21.08 -3.87 -8.97
CA LEU A 255 -19.88 -3.28 -8.39
C LEU A 255 -18.62 -4.01 -8.88
N PRO A 256 -17.53 -3.28 -9.15
CA PRO A 256 -16.34 -3.84 -9.78
C PRO A 256 -15.72 -4.97 -8.94
N TYR A 257 -15.76 -4.88 -7.61
CA TYR A 257 -15.18 -5.91 -6.75
C TYR A 257 -15.90 -7.26 -6.90
N TRP A 258 -17.21 -7.25 -7.15
CA TRP A 258 -18.01 -8.47 -7.33
C TRP A 258 -17.65 -9.17 -8.64
N ILE A 259 -17.58 -8.40 -9.73
CA ILE A 259 -17.20 -8.89 -11.07
C ILE A 259 -15.79 -9.50 -11.03
N TRP A 260 -14.81 -8.77 -10.48
CA TRP A 260 -13.44 -9.28 -10.37
C TRP A 260 -13.34 -10.48 -9.42
N GLY A 261 -14.16 -10.54 -8.38
CA GLY A 261 -14.30 -11.70 -7.50
C GLY A 261 -14.76 -12.94 -8.26
N CYS A 262 -15.83 -12.84 -9.06
CA CYS A 262 -16.31 -13.94 -9.89
C CYS A 262 -15.26 -14.40 -10.90
N VAL A 263 -14.60 -13.46 -11.59
CA VAL A 263 -13.53 -13.77 -12.57
C VAL A 263 -12.37 -14.50 -11.88
N ALA A 264 -11.95 -14.04 -10.69
CA ALA A 264 -10.89 -14.68 -9.93
C ALA A 264 -11.26 -16.11 -9.50
N THR A 265 -12.48 -16.33 -9.02
CA THR A 265 -12.96 -17.67 -8.62
C THR A 265 -12.98 -18.63 -9.80
N VAL A 266 -13.49 -18.19 -10.96
CA VAL A 266 -13.48 -19.00 -12.19
C VAL A 266 -12.05 -19.34 -12.61
N ALA A 267 -11.14 -18.37 -12.58
CA ALA A 267 -9.73 -18.59 -12.91
C ALA A 267 -9.07 -19.62 -11.97
N VAL A 268 -9.30 -19.52 -10.65
CA VAL A 268 -8.78 -20.49 -9.67
C VAL A 268 -9.32 -21.89 -9.92
N VAL A 269 -10.62 -22.04 -10.19
CA VAL A 269 -11.23 -23.35 -10.50
C VAL A 269 -10.60 -23.96 -11.76
N ILE A 270 -10.44 -23.17 -12.83
CA ILE A 270 -9.78 -23.62 -14.07
C ILE A 270 -8.34 -24.05 -13.79
N MET A 271 -7.58 -23.25 -13.03
CA MET A 271 -6.19 -23.58 -12.66
C MET A 271 -6.10 -24.87 -11.85
N LEU A 272 -7.01 -25.12 -10.91
CA LEU A 272 -7.03 -26.35 -10.13
C LEU A 272 -7.32 -27.59 -10.98
N VAL A 273 -8.28 -27.49 -11.90
CA VAL A 273 -8.62 -28.58 -12.83
C VAL A 273 -7.46 -28.86 -13.79
N ALA A 274 -6.88 -27.82 -14.39
CA ALA A 274 -5.72 -27.93 -15.29
C ALA A 274 -4.49 -28.49 -14.57
N SER A 275 -4.32 -28.19 -13.28
CA SER A 275 -3.20 -28.65 -12.45
C SER A 275 -3.35 -30.10 -11.96
N ASN A 276 -4.50 -30.74 -12.20
CA ASN A 276 -4.73 -32.13 -11.80
C ASN A 276 -3.76 -33.07 -12.56
N LEU A 277 -3.20 -34.06 -11.85
CA LEU A 277 -2.23 -35.01 -12.40
C LEU A 277 -2.75 -35.73 -13.64
N TYR A 278 -4.04 -36.05 -13.68
CA TYR A 278 -4.66 -36.70 -14.84
C TYR A 278 -4.64 -35.80 -16.08
N VAL A 279 -5.17 -34.57 -15.95
CA VAL A 279 -5.24 -33.58 -17.05
C VAL A 279 -3.84 -33.18 -17.49
N ARG A 280 -2.93 -32.98 -16.54
CA ARG A 280 -1.55 -32.61 -16.82
C ARG A 280 -0.80 -33.71 -17.56
N ARG A 281 -0.96 -34.97 -17.15
CA ARG A 281 -0.36 -36.12 -17.83
C ARG A 281 -0.91 -36.30 -19.25
N GLN A 282 -2.22 -36.17 -19.41
CA GLN A 282 -2.88 -36.19 -20.73
C GLN A 282 -2.43 -35.04 -21.63
N SER A 283 -2.20 -33.85 -21.08
CA SER A 283 -1.62 -32.72 -21.82
C SER A 283 -0.21 -33.04 -22.31
N TYR A 284 0.66 -33.62 -21.47
CA TYR A 284 2.02 -33.99 -21.90
C TYR A 284 2.07 -35.17 -22.90
N GLU A 285 1.13 -36.12 -22.80
CA GLU A 285 1.07 -37.29 -23.69
C GLU A 285 0.44 -36.96 -25.06
N ARG A 286 -0.34 -35.87 -25.16
CA ARG A 286 -0.92 -35.40 -26.43
C ARG A 286 0.10 -34.56 -27.21
N LYS A 287 0.23 -34.83 -28.52
CA LYS A 287 1.19 -34.18 -29.44
C LYS A 287 1.22 -32.64 -29.42
N PHE A 288 0.20 -31.97 -28.89
CA PHE A 288 0.06 -30.50 -28.87
C PHE A 288 -0.09 -29.88 -27.46
N GLY A 289 -0.03 -30.66 -26.38
CA GLY A 289 -0.36 -30.10 -25.06
C GLY A 289 0.71 -29.18 -24.47
N TYR A 290 1.99 -29.34 -24.85
CA TYR A 290 3.05 -28.40 -24.46
C TYR A 290 2.90 -27.04 -25.16
N GLU A 291 2.33 -27.00 -26.37
CA GLU A 291 2.13 -25.76 -27.14
C GLU A 291 1.16 -24.83 -26.43
N MET A 292 0.10 -25.34 -25.80
CA MET A 292 -0.85 -24.52 -25.04
C MET A 292 -0.19 -23.83 -23.84
N TRP A 293 0.67 -24.55 -23.12
CA TRP A 293 1.45 -23.96 -22.02
C TRP A 293 2.50 -22.98 -22.53
N LEU A 294 3.09 -23.25 -23.69
CA LEU A 294 4.00 -22.33 -24.38
C LEU A 294 3.26 -21.05 -24.80
N TYR A 295 2.08 -21.14 -25.42
CA TYR A 295 1.28 -19.99 -25.80
C TYR A 295 0.83 -19.17 -24.60
N ALA A 296 0.44 -19.81 -23.49
CA ALA A 296 0.11 -19.11 -22.26
C ALA A 296 1.33 -18.38 -21.67
N ALA A 297 2.48 -19.05 -21.60
CA ALA A 297 3.73 -18.44 -21.13
C ALA A 297 4.19 -17.30 -22.05
N CYS A 298 4.10 -17.49 -23.37
CA CYS A 298 4.38 -16.46 -24.37
C CYS A 298 3.41 -15.30 -24.23
N ALA A 299 2.11 -15.51 -24.06
CA ALA A 299 1.13 -14.45 -23.89
C ALA A 299 1.41 -13.60 -22.65
N VAL A 300 1.69 -14.23 -21.50
CA VAL A 300 2.08 -13.53 -20.27
C VAL A 300 3.41 -12.79 -20.45
N TRP A 301 4.40 -13.43 -21.06
CA TRP A 301 5.71 -12.82 -21.33
C TRP A 301 5.61 -11.64 -22.30
N PHE A 302 4.84 -11.76 -23.37
CA PHE A 302 4.59 -10.67 -24.32
C PHE A 302 3.80 -9.55 -23.66
N PHE A 303 2.79 -9.85 -22.84
CA PHE A 303 2.05 -8.81 -22.13
C PHE A 303 2.95 -8.04 -21.15
N ASP A 304 3.69 -8.75 -20.30
CA ASP A 304 4.64 -8.15 -19.35
C ASP A 304 5.73 -7.35 -20.07
N ARG A 305 6.38 -7.94 -21.08
CA ARG A 305 7.47 -7.26 -21.81
C ARG A 305 6.97 -6.18 -22.73
N MET A 306 5.98 -6.41 -23.57
CA MET A 306 5.51 -5.42 -24.55
C MET A 306 4.82 -4.24 -23.86
N MET A 307 3.92 -4.49 -22.92
CA MET A 307 3.15 -3.42 -22.27
C MET A 307 4.04 -2.59 -21.33
N MET A 308 4.85 -3.25 -20.49
CA MET A 308 5.70 -2.56 -19.53
C MET A 308 6.91 -1.88 -20.18
N HIS A 309 7.52 -2.48 -21.22
CA HIS A 309 8.62 -1.87 -21.97
C HIS A 309 8.13 -0.69 -22.80
N MET A 310 7.02 -0.85 -23.54
CA MET A 310 6.51 0.22 -24.40
C MET A 310 6.06 1.43 -23.57
N LEU A 311 5.39 1.22 -22.43
CA LEU A 311 5.01 2.31 -21.54
C LEU A 311 6.21 3.05 -20.92
N ARG A 312 7.32 2.36 -20.63
CA ARG A 312 8.54 3.01 -20.10
C ARG A 312 9.30 3.77 -21.18
N VAL A 313 9.45 3.18 -22.36
CA VAL A 313 10.07 3.81 -23.53
C VAL A 313 9.28 5.05 -23.98
N LEU A 314 7.94 4.98 -23.99
CA LEU A 314 7.08 6.12 -24.33
C LEU A 314 7.16 7.26 -23.32
N LYS A 315 7.38 6.97 -22.02
CA LYS A 315 7.56 7.98 -20.98
C LYS A 315 8.87 8.78 -21.13
N ASN A 316 9.93 8.14 -21.61
CA ASN A 316 11.27 8.76 -21.71
C ASN A 316 11.59 9.33 -23.11
N GLY A 317 10.86 8.88 -24.13
CA GLY A 317 10.88 9.45 -25.48
C GLY A 317 12.03 8.97 -26.35
N MET A 318 11.76 8.91 -27.65
CA MET A 318 12.76 8.69 -28.70
C MET A 318 13.58 9.97 -28.92
N ARG A 319 14.91 9.91 -28.79
CA ARG A 319 15.79 11.07 -28.95
C ARG A 319 16.91 10.79 -29.93
N ARG A 320 17.40 11.84 -30.59
CA ARG A 320 18.57 11.76 -31.48
C ARG A 320 19.81 12.21 -30.73
N PHE A 321 20.95 11.59 -31.05
CA PHE A 321 22.21 11.79 -30.35
C PHE A 321 23.35 12.06 -31.31
N ASN A 322 24.35 12.79 -30.82
CA ASN A 322 25.59 13.08 -31.54
C ASN A 322 26.72 12.24 -30.95
N ILE A 323 27.41 11.51 -31.82
CA ILE A 323 28.51 10.61 -31.45
C ILE A 323 29.83 11.31 -31.77
N VAL A 324 30.64 11.58 -30.75
CA VAL A 324 31.98 12.15 -30.89
C VAL A 324 33.01 11.09 -30.51
N ASN A 325 33.89 10.73 -31.44
CA ASN A 325 35.00 9.82 -31.14
C ASN A 325 36.10 10.58 -30.38
N ILE A 326 36.49 10.11 -29.20
CA ILE A 326 37.56 10.73 -28.39
C ILE A 326 38.88 10.01 -28.67
N ASP A 327 38.87 8.68 -28.56
CA ASP A 327 40.01 7.81 -28.81
C ASP A 327 39.60 6.68 -29.78
N ASP A 328 40.55 5.86 -30.24
CA ASP A 328 40.25 4.69 -31.05
C ASP A 328 39.29 3.73 -30.34
N ASP A 329 39.44 3.58 -29.02
CA ASP A 329 38.69 2.66 -28.17
C ASP A 329 37.50 3.29 -27.44
N VAL A 330 37.33 4.62 -27.45
CA VAL A 330 36.35 5.32 -26.59
C VAL A 330 35.56 6.39 -27.34
N VAL A 331 34.25 6.30 -27.19
CA VAL A 331 33.26 7.19 -27.82
C VAL A 331 32.50 7.96 -26.76
N ARG A 332 32.26 9.24 -27.04
CA ARG A 332 31.37 10.09 -26.27
C ARG A 332 30.05 10.26 -27.02
N VAL A 333 28.95 10.06 -26.30
CA VAL A 333 27.59 10.22 -26.80
C VAL A 333 26.90 11.34 -26.03
N ASP A 334 26.54 12.41 -26.74
CA ASP A 334 25.84 13.56 -26.16
C ASP A 334 24.35 13.54 -26.54
N ILE A 335 23.49 13.61 -25.53
CA ILE A 335 22.03 13.57 -25.64
C ILE A 335 21.48 14.91 -25.17
N HIS A 336 20.81 15.65 -26.06
CA HIS A 336 20.23 16.95 -25.72
C HIS A 336 18.79 16.84 -25.20
N GLY A 337 18.40 17.75 -24.31
CA GLY A 337 17.00 17.97 -23.92
C GLY A 337 16.49 17.15 -22.73
N ILE A 338 17.36 16.49 -21.97
CA ILE A 338 16.97 15.71 -20.78
C ILE A 338 17.49 16.38 -19.51
N ARG A 339 16.58 16.59 -18.54
CA ARG A 339 16.88 17.15 -17.21
C ARG A 339 16.57 16.11 -16.14
N TRP A 340 17.46 15.13 -15.97
CA TRP A 340 17.39 14.21 -14.83
C TRP A 340 18.06 14.84 -13.62
N ALA A 341 17.43 14.70 -12.45
CA ALA A 341 18.04 15.07 -11.19
C ALA A 341 19.25 14.16 -10.96
N ALA A 342 20.45 14.72 -11.12
CA ALA A 342 21.72 14.00 -11.09
C ALA A 342 22.01 13.42 -9.69
N GLY A 343 21.48 12.23 -9.44
CA GLY A 343 21.88 11.40 -8.31
C GLY A 343 23.23 10.75 -8.65
N PRO A 344 24.21 10.76 -7.73
CA PRO A 344 25.48 10.14 -8.02
C PRO A 344 25.33 8.61 -8.12
N GLY A 345 26.03 7.97 -9.07
CA GLY A 345 25.95 6.53 -9.30
C GLY A 345 24.72 6.03 -10.06
N GLN A 346 23.93 6.92 -10.67
CA GLN A 346 22.83 6.52 -11.56
C GLN A 346 23.35 5.93 -12.87
N HIS A 347 22.63 4.93 -13.38
CA HIS A 347 22.85 4.35 -14.70
C HIS A 347 21.56 4.37 -15.51
N VAL A 348 21.72 4.36 -16.83
CA VAL A 348 20.63 4.35 -17.82
C VAL A 348 20.84 3.17 -18.75
N TYR A 349 19.76 2.54 -19.17
CA TYR A 349 19.79 1.56 -20.24
C TYR A 349 19.56 2.27 -21.57
N VAL A 350 20.47 2.05 -22.50
CA VAL A 350 20.46 2.71 -23.81
C VAL A 350 20.26 1.67 -24.90
N TYR A 351 19.40 2.01 -25.86
CA TYR A 351 19.09 1.19 -27.02
C TYR A 351 19.48 1.93 -28.29
N PHE A 352 20.14 1.23 -29.21
CA PHE A 352 20.57 1.76 -30.50
C PHE A 352 19.85 1.07 -31.67
N PRO A 353 18.57 1.37 -31.93
CA PRO A 353 17.78 0.70 -32.96
C PRO A 353 18.32 0.85 -34.39
N THR A 354 19.16 1.84 -34.64
CA THR A 354 19.66 2.21 -35.98
C THR A 354 21.00 1.54 -36.34
N LEU A 355 21.74 0.99 -35.38
CA LEU A 355 23.03 0.35 -35.62
C LEU A 355 22.88 -1.11 -36.11
N ASN A 356 21.84 -1.82 -35.64
CA ASN A 356 21.58 -3.18 -36.08
C ASN A 356 20.07 -3.45 -36.18
N ARG A 357 19.59 -3.67 -37.41
CA ARG A 357 18.16 -3.89 -37.71
C ARG A 357 17.59 -5.15 -37.05
N LEU A 358 18.41 -6.18 -36.81
CA LEU A 358 17.96 -7.46 -36.24
C LEU A 358 18.01 -7.47 -34.70
N ARG A 359 18.80 -6.58 -34.09
CA ARG A 359 19.08 -6.54 -32.65
C ARG A 359 18.75 -5.17 -32.04
N SER A 360 17.67 -4.54 -32.51
CA SER A 360 17.23 -3.22 -32.05
C SER A 360 16.75 -3.18 -30.58
N TRP A 361 16.51 -4.35 -29.99
CA TRP A 361 16.00 -4.56 -28.64
C TRP A 361 17.09 -4.76 -27.58
N GLU A 362 18.36 -4.73 -27.97
CA GLU A 362 19.47 -4.88 -27.02
C GLU A 362 19.63 -3.60 -26.21
N ASN A 363 19.74 -3.77 -24.89
CA ASN A 363 19.96 -2.68 -23.95
C ASN A 363 21.27 -2.87 -23.20
N HIS A 364 21.98 -1.77 -23.04
CA HIS A 364 23.24 -1.77 -22.31
C HIS A 364 23.21 -0.70 -21.20
N PRO A 365 23.59 -1.04 -19.96
CA PRO A 365 23.66 -0.09 -18.88
C PRO A 365 24.89 0.81 -19.05
N PHE A 366 24.68 2.12 -18.99
CA PHE A 366 25.74 3.12 -19.03
C PHE A 366 25.60 4.12 -17.90
N SER A 367 26.74 4.60 -17.41
CA SER A 367 26.78 5.63 -16.37
C SER A 367 26.48 7.01 -16.95
N VAL A 368 25.71 7.78 -16.19
CA VAL A 368 25.07 9.03 -16.61
C VAL A 368 25.88 10.22 -16.11
N ILE A 369 26.36 11.09 -17.01
CA ILE A 369 27.05 12.36 -16.64
C ILE A 369 26.27 13.55 -17.20
N PRO A 370 25.72 14.44 -16.35
CA PRO A 370 25.05 15.65 -16.83
C PRO A 370 26.01 16.50 -17.69
N THR A 371 25.62 16.82 -18.92
CA THR A 371 26.45 17.55 -19.87
C THR A 371 26.91 18.90 -19.31
N ALA A 372 26.06 19.58 -18.52
CA ALA A 372 26.40 20.81 -17.81
C ALA A 372 27.63 20.69 -16.88
N MET A 373 27.93 19.51 -16.32
CA MET A 373 29.09 19.30 -15.45
C MET A 373 30.41 19.31 -16.23
N LEU A 374 30.39 18.92 -17.49
CA LEU A 374 31.59 18.90 -18.35
C LEU A 374 31.90 20.31 -18.88
N TYR A 375 30.88 21.07 -19.28
CA TYR A 375 31.07 22.43 -19.84
C TYR A 375 31.29 23.52 -18.79
N GLY A 376 30.81 23.34 -17.54
CA GLY A 376 30.91 24.35 -16.48
C GLY A 376 32.35 24.70 -16.06
N LYS A 377 33.29 23.75 -16.15
CA LYS A 377 34.71 23.97 -15.79
C LYS A 377 35.52 24.70 -16.86
N ALA A 378 35.20 24.51 -18.15
CA ALA A 378 35.94 25.14 -19.25
C ALA A 378 35.82 26.69 -19.24
N ARG A 379 34.72 27.24 -18.71
CA ARG A 379 34.49 28.68 -18.64
C ARG A 379 35.29 29.38 -17.53
N GLN A 380 35.73 28.65 -16.49
CA GLN A 380 36.58 29.21 -15.41
C GLN A 380 38.06 29.27 -15.79
N SER A 381 38.55 28.32 -16.60
CA SER A 381 39.96 28.28 -17.01
C SER A 381 40.33 29.34 -18.05
N ALA A 382 39.37 29.83 -18.84
CA ALA A 382 39.62 30.86 -19.87
C ALA A 382 39.73 32.30 -19.32
N ALA A 383 39.27 32.55 -18.09
CA ALA A 383 39.22 33.91 -17.53
C ALA A 383 40.48 34.32 -16.73
N SER A 384 41.45 33.42 -16.54
CA SER A 384 42.57 33.59 -15.61
C SER A 384 43.97 33.71 -16.25
N ALA A 385 44.08 33.77 -17.59
CA ALA A 385 45.37 33.91 -18.26
C ALA A 385 45.65 35.36 -18.70
N SER A 386 46.36 36.14 -17.86
CA SER A 386 47.10 37.35 -18.26
C SER A 386 48.61 37.06 -18.25
N PRO A 387 49.43 37.64 -19.15
CA PRO A 387 50.78 37.14 -19.41
C PRO A 387 51.84 37.95 -18.65
N THR A 388 52.62 37.35 -17.76
CA THR A 388 53.97 37.85 -17.38
C THR A 388 54.81 36.76 -16.72
N GLY A 389 56.10 36.70 -17.08
CA GLY A 389 57.16 36.19 -16.19
C GLY A 389 57.72 34.79 -16.51
N SER A 390 58.92 34.78 -17.09
CA SER A 390 59.76 33.62 -17.41
C SER A 390 60.40 33.00 -16.14
N SER A 391 60.20 31.70 -15.93
CA SER A 391 61.13 30.81 -15.21
C SER A 391 60.90 29.36 -15.66
N ASN A 392 61.91 28.76 -16.30
CA ASN A 392 61.88 27.40 -16.82
C ASN A 392 62.14 26.39 -15.69
N ASP A 393 61.08 25.77 -15.19
CA ASP A 393 61.15 24.54 -14.39
C ASP A 393 60.43 23.41 -15.15
N VAL A 394 61.18 22.40 -15.57
CA VAL A 394 60.73 21.35 -16.52
C VAL A 394 59.94 20.20 -15.84
N GLU A 395 59.75 20.21 -14.51
CA GLU A 395 59.00 19.16 -13.80
C GLU A 395 57.56 19.50 -13.37
N LYS A 396 56.97 20.59 -13.89
CA LYS A 396 55.58 20.99 -13.53
C LYS A 396 54.63 21.15 -14.71
N ASN A 397 54.99 20.62 -15.87
CA ASN A 397 54.31 20.89 -17.14
C ASN A 397 53.41 19.75 -17.66
N GLU A 398 52.66 19.10 -16.78
CA GLU A 398 51.48 18.31 -17.17
C GLU A 398 50.23 18.80 -16.45
N ARG A 399 49.90 20.08 -16.63
CA ARG A 399 48.49 20.49 -16.65
C ARG A 399 48.10 20.51 -18.12
N ALA A 400 47.45 19.44 -18.57
CA ALA A 400 46.84 19.40 -19.87
C ALA A 400 45.83 20.54 -19.99
N ASP A 401 46.15 21.54 -20.81
CA ASP A 401 45.26 22.63 -21.15
C ASP A 401 44.27 22.11 -22.20
N VAL A 402 43.02 21.95 -21.79
CA VAL A 402 41.94 21.36 -22.58
C VAL A 402 41.42 22.40 -23.57
N ARG A 403 41.87 22.35 -24.84
CA ARG A 403 41.25 23.09 -25.95
C ARG A 403 40.11 22.26 -26.57
N ILE A 404 38.91 22.38 -26.01
CA ILE A 404 37.68 21.88 -26.64
C ILE A 404 37.23 22.89 -27.71
N ARG A 405 37.01 22.43 -28.95
CA ARG A 405 36.31 23.23 -29.97
C ARG A 405 34.85 23.40 -29.54
N PRO A 406 34.35 24.64 -29.37
CA PRO A 406 32.96 24.85 -28.98
C PRO A 406 32.05 24.50 -30.17
N VAL A 407 31.24 23.45 -30.03
CA VAL A 407 30.01 23.33 -30.83
C VAL A 407 29.01 24.28 -30.18
N THR A 408 28.74 25.37 -30.88
CA THR A 408 27.77 26.40 -30.51
C THR A 408 26.36 25.87 -30.67
N ASP A 409 25.78 25.27 -29.64
CA ASP A 409 24.32 25.15 -29.53
C ASP A 409 23.86 25.41 -28.10
N GLY A 410 23.06 26.46 -27.94
CA GLY A 410 22.69 27.12 -26.68
C GLY A 410 21.73 26.34 -25.77
N ASN A 411 21.87 25.03 -25.66
CA ASN A 411 21.10 24.21 -24.73
C ASN A 411 22.02 23.25 -23.94
N ASN A 412 22.57 23.73 -22.83
CA ASN A 412 23.45 22.96 -21.93
C ASN A 412 22.72 21.84 -21.14
N ALA A 413 21.40 21.70 -21.34
CA ALA A 413 20.60 20.65 -20.72
C ALA A 413 20.72 19.37 -21.55
N GLY A 414 21.62 18.48 -21.14
CA GLY A 414 21.85 17.21 -21.80
C GLY A 414 22.48 16.16 -20.88
N LEU A 415 22.56 14.95 -21.41
CA LEU A 415 23.24 13.82 -20.81
C LEU A 415 24.41 13.39 -21.70
N THR A 416 25.59 13.23 -21.12
CA THR A 416 26.77 12.70 -21.78
C THR A 416 27.07 11.31 -21.25
N LEU A 417 27.34 10.38 -22.16
CA LEU A 417 27.73 9.01 -21.89
C LEU A 417 29.10 8.75 -22.53
N PHE A 418 29.97 8.04 -21.83
CA PHE A 418 31.21 7.53 -22.39
C PHE A 418 31.09 6.03 -22.54
N ILE A 419 31.40 5.53 -23.75
CA ILE A 419 31.23 4.14 -24.13
C ILE A 419 32.55 3.64 -24.69
N ARG A 420 33.04 2.52 -24.16
CA ARG A 420 34.17 1.81 -24.73
C ARG A 420 33.70 0.97 -25.92
N LYS A 421 34.40 1.07 -27.06
CA LYS A 421 34.20 0.16 -28.17
C LYS A 421 34.68 -1.23 -27.75
N SER A 422 33.78 -2.20 -27.83
CA SER A 422 34.04 -3.61 -27.53
C SER A 422 33.31 -4.45 -28.59
N THR A 423 33.61 -5.74 -28.65
CA THR A 423 33.03 -6.65 -29.64
C THR A 423 31.49 -6.56 -29.66
N GLY A 424 30.91 -6.36 -30.86
CA GLY A 424 29.45 -6.28 -31.05
C GLY A 424 28.91 -4.87 -31.29
N LEU A 425 27.84 -4.48 -30.58
CA LEU A 425 27.09 -3.24 -30.85
C LEU A 425 27.93 -1.97 -30.69
N THR A 426 28.84 -1.95 -29.72
CA THR A 426 29.66 -0.77 -29.40
C THR A 426 30.84 -0.59 -30.37
N GLU A 427 31.24 -1.62 -31.11
CA GLU A 427 32.20 -1.52 -32.22
C GLU A 427 31.59 -0.76 -33.42
N ALA A 428 30.30 -0.94 -33.66
CA ALA A 428 29.57 -0.25 -34.74
C ALA A 428 29.35 1.25 -34.47
N LEU A 429 29.67 1.73 -33.27
CA LEU A 429 29.61 3.15 -32.91
C LEU A 429 30.75 3.91 -33.60
N THR A 430 30.46 4.39 -34.80
CA THR A 430 31.30 5.33 -35.56
C THR A 430 30.75 6.74 -35.45
N THR A 431 31.62 7.74 -35.66
CA THR A 431 31.24 9.16 -35.66
C THR A 431 30.08 9.38 -36.62
N ASN A 432 28.89 9.65 -36.09
CA ASN A 432 27.69 9.92 -36.84
C ASN A 432 26.89 10.99 -36.11
N ASP A 433 26.44 11.99 -36.88
CA ASP A 433 25.53 13.00 -36.39
C ASP A 433 24.09 12.45 -36.49
N ASN A 434 23.32 12.53 -35.40
CA ASN A 434 21.89 12.21 -35.36
C ASN A 434 21.47 10.74 -35.48
N VAL A 435 22.08 9.85 -34.72
CA VAL A 435 21.60 8.46 -34.60
C VAL A 435 20.37 8.42 -33.66
N LEU A 436 19.44 7.47 -33.83
CA LEU A 436 18.24 7.34 -32.98
C LEU A 436 18.53 6.48 -31.76
N THR A 437 18.37 7.01 -30.54
CA THR A 437 18.55 6.30 -29.27
C THR A 437 17.27 6.32 -28.46
N LEU A 438 16.93 5.17 -27.85
CA LEU A 438 15.90 5.09 -26.82
C LEU A 438 16.59 4.96 -25.46
N LEU A 439 16.04 5.62 -24.45
CA LEU A 439 16.58 5.66 -23.09
C LEU A 439 15.57 5.10 -22.10
N ASP A 440 16.04 4.20 -21.24
CA ASP A 440 15.28 3.65 -20.13
C ASP A 440 16.01 3.93 -18.80
N GLY A 441 15.36 4.63 -17.88
CA GLY A 441 15.97 5.16 -16.66
C GLY A 441 15.39 6.53 -16.25
N PRO A 442 15.98 7.22 -15.27
CA PRO A 442 17.21 6.89 -14.55
C PRO A 442 17.01 5.81 -13.49
N TYR A 443 17.89 4.79 -13.45
CA TYR A 443 17.87 3.77 -12.42
C TYR A 443 18.77 4.20 -11.24
N PRO A 444 18.21 4.34 -10.02
CA PRO A 444 19.00 4.68 -8.85
C PRO A 444 19.88 3.51 -8.43
N ASN A 445 21.11 3.79 -8.03
CA ASN A 445 21.93 2.81 -7.31
C ASN A 445 21.80 3.09 -5.80
N SER A 446 20.94 2.33 -5.13
CA SER A 446 20.60 2.51 -3.71
C SER A 446 21.75 2.17 -2.76
N SER A 447 22.78 1.46 -3.22
CA SER A 447 23.89 0.98 -2.38
C SER A 447 24.79 2.07 -1.82
N ASN A 448 24.79 3.28 -2.38
CA ASN A 448 25.81 4.30 -2.10
C ASN A 448 25.27 5.59 -1.44
N ILE A 449 23.99 5.65 -1.08
CA ILE A 449 23.39 6.87 -0.49
C ILE A 449 24.07 7.23 0.85
N THR A 450 24.54 6.23 1.59
CA THR A 450 25.30 6.40 2.85
C THR A 450 26.67 7.05 2.63
N ALA A 451 27.30 6.89 1.46
CA ALA A 451 28.61 7.48 1.16
C ALA A 451 28.55 9.02 0.99
N ILE A 452 27.36 9.58 0.75
CA ILE A 452 27.15 11.04 0.68
C ILE A 452 27.19 11.68 2.08
N GLN A 453 26.98 10.89 3.15
CA GLN A 453 26.94 11.36 4.54
C GLN A 453 28.32 11.38 5.23
N CYS A 454 29.39 10.96 4.56
CA CYS A 454 30.74 10.93 5.13
C CYS A 454 31.41 12.32 5.08
N ASP A 455 32.33 12.63 6.01
CA ASP A 455 33.06 13.91 6.00
C ASP A 455 34.15 13.99 4.92
N ARG A 456 34.71 12.84 4.52
CA ARG A 456 35.74 12.69 3.50
C ARG A 456 35.45 11.49 2.63
N LEU A 457 35.53 11.68 1.32
CA LEU A 457 35.27 10.64 0.33
C LEU A 457 36.54 10.32 -0.46
N LEU A 458 37.01 9.07 -0.41
CA LEU A 458 38.08 8.56 -1.26
C LEU A 458 37.46 7.78 -2.42
N LEU A 459 37.60 8.29 -3.64
CA LEU A 459 37.13 7.65 -4.87
C LEU A 459 38.30 6.99 -5.57
N ILE A 460 38.16 5.72 -5.92
CA ILE A 460 39.17 4.97 -6.67
C ILE A 460 38.52 4.48 -7.98
N GLY A 461 39.05 4.91 -9.12
CA GLY A 461 38.50 4.59 -10.45
C GLY A 461 39.56 4.03 -11.40
N GLY A 462 39.21 2.99 -12.15
CA GLY A 462 40.06 2.41 -13.19
C GLY A 462 39.43 2.49 -14.57
N GLY A 463 40.17 2.97 -15.57
CA GLY A 463 39.73 3.06 -16.97
C GLY A 463 38.43 3.86 -17.13
N ILE A 464 37.46 3.29 -17.87
CA ILE A 464 36.14 3.93 -18.08
C ILE A 464 35.29 4.01 -16.81
N GLY A 465 35.64 3.28 -15.75
CA GLY A 465 34.95 3.33 -14.46
C GLY A 465 35.02 4.71 -13.77
N ILE A 466 35.91 5.60 -14.23
CA ILE A 466 35.98 6.99 -13.79
C ILE A 466 34.68 7.75 -14.09
N THR A 467 33.96 7.38 -15.16
CA THR A 467 32.72 8.05 -15.60
C THR A 467 31.62 8.02 -14.55
N ALA A 468 31.50 6.93 -13.80
CA ALA A 468 30.56 6.79 -12.70
C ALA A 468 30.92 7.66 -11.48
N LEU A 469 32.18 8.08 -11.35
CA LEU A 469 32.72 8.85 -10.23
C LEU A 469 32.58 10.36 -10.42
N VAL A 470 32.50 10.84 -11.67
CA VAL A 470 32.39 12.28 -11.99
C VAL A 470 31.22 12.97 -11.26
N PRO A 471 30.01 12.40 -11.21
CA PRO A 471 28.90 13.01 -10.46
C PRO A 471 29.11 13.08 -8.94
N TRP A 472 29.96 12.21 -8.37
CA TRP A 472 30.29 12.23 -6.94
C TRP A 472 31.16 13.43 -6.56
N ILE A 473 32.10 13.78 -7.44
CA ILE A 473 33.01 14.92 -7.25
C ILE A 473 32.25 16.24 -7.23
N ALA A 474 31.22 16.37 -8.07
CA ALA A 474 30.42 17.59 -8.15
C ALA A 474 29.50 17.79 -6.94
N ARG A 475 29.17 16.71 -6.21
CA ARG A 475 28.17 16.73 -5.14
C ARG A 475 28.76 16.77 -3.73
N HIS A 476 29.98 16.28 -3.55
CA HIS A 476 30.65 16.20 -2.25
C HIS A 476 31.76 17.25 -2.13
N SER A 477 31.85 17.93 -0.98
CA SER A 477 32.76 19.07 -0.78
C SER A 477 34.23 18.65 -0.57
N ASN A 478 34.48 17.47 0.00
CA ASN A 478 35.83 16.99 0.35
C ASN A 478 36.12 15.60 -0.25
N VAL A 479 36.66 15.58 -1.47
CA VAL A 479 36.88 14.35 -2.25
C VAL A 479 38.35 14.20 -2.64
N LYS A 480 38.91 13.01 -2.43
CA LYS A 480 40.20 12.59 -3.00
C LYS A 480 39.92 11.55 -4.08
N LEU A 481 40.29 11.83 -5.33
CA LEU A 481 40.18 10.88 -6.43
C LEU A 481 41.56 10.28 -6.74
N SER A 482 41.66 8.96 -6.68
CA SER A 482 42.78 8.20 -7.22
C SER A 482 42.30 7.47 -8.47
N TRP A 483 42.96 7.66 -9.60
CA TRP A 483 42.56 7.05 -10.86
C TRP A 483 43.73 6.36 -11.56
N SER A 484 43.42 5.32 -12.33
CA SER A 484 44.38 4.64 -13.21
C SER A 484 43.75 4.41 -14.59
N VAL A 485 44.46 4.75 -15.66
CA VAL A 485 43.99 4.58 -17.04
C VAL A 485 45.12 3.96 -17.87
N GLN A 486 44.75 3.06 -18.78
CA GLN A 486 45.70 2.47 -19.73
C GLN A 486 46.06 3.49 -20.82
N ASP A 487 47.27 3.43 -21.36
CA ASP A 487 47.75 4.39 -22.37
C ASP A 487 46.83 4.55 -23.59
N SER A 488 46.11 3.50 -23.99
CA SER A 488 45.16 3.53 -25.12
C SER A 488 43.90 4.36 -24.87
N ALA A 489 43.65 4.77 -23.64
CA ALA A 489 42.47 5.54 -23.23
C ALA A 489 42.85 6.90 -22.61
N LYS A 490 44.03 7.44 -22.97
CA LYS A 490 44.51 8.75 -22.48
C LYS A 490 43.57 9.91 -22.83
N GLY A 491 42.84 9.84 -23.94
CA GLY A 491 41.87 10.87 -24.32
C GLY A 491 40.71 11.01 -23.34
N LEU A 492 40.38 9.99 -22.53
CA LEU A 492 39.40 10.11 -21.44
C LEU A 492 39.81 11.09 -20.33
N VAL A 493 41.12 11.34 -20.16
CA VAL A 493 41.65 12.26 -19.15
C VAL A 493 41.72 13.69 -19.69
N HIS A 494 41.86 13.83 -21.02
CA HIS A 494 42.08 15.11 -21.70
C HIS A 494 40.84 15.67 -22.42
N GLY A 495 39.82 14.84 -22.70
CA GLY A 495 38.57 15.22 -23.37
C GLY A 495 37.40 15.44 -22.41
#